data_AF-A0A699HXR4-F1
#
_entry.id   AF-A0A699HXR4-F1
#
_cell.length_a   1.000
_cell.length_b   1.000
_cell.length_c   1.000
_cell.angle_alpha   90.00
_cell.angle_beta   90.00
_cell.angle_gamma   90.00
#
_symmetry.space_group_name_H-M   'P 1'
#
loop_
_entity.id
_entity.type
_entity.pdbx_description
1 polymer ?
#
loop_
_entity_poly.entity_id
_entity_poly.type
_entity_poly.pdbx_seq_one_letter_code
_entity_poly.pdbx_strand_id
1 'polypeptide(L)' 'MGSELEKWVLMVTARTPTNIAVIKYWGKRDETLILPINDSISVTLDPGHLCTTTTVSVSPSFDHDLNIDH' A
#
# COMPACT_ATOMS: atom_id res chain seq x y z
N MET A 1 -0.12 13.00 -39.17
CA MET A 1 0.65 13.29 -37.96
C MET A 1 -0.11 12.76 -36.76
N GLY A 2 0.11 11.49 -36.40
CA GLY A 2 -0.45 10.89 -35.18
C GLY A 2 0.52 11.16 -34.03
N SER A 3 0.01 11.71 -32.95
CA SER A 3 0.76 11.97 -31.72
C SER A 3 1.51 10.73 -31.26
N GLU A 4 2.84 10.81 -31.18
CA GLU A 4 3.60 9.95 -30.26
C GLU A 4 3.02 10.23 -28.87
N LEU A 5 2.19 9.31 -28.36
CA LEU A 5 1.74 9.36 -26.98
C LEU A 5 2.99 9.49 -26.12
N GLU A 6 3.08 10.57 -25.34
CA GLU A 6 4.28 10.87 -24.57
C GLU A 6 4.65 9.67 -23.70
N LYS A 7 5.81 9.08 -23.96
CA LYS A 7 6.36 7.95 -23.19
C LYS A 7 7.09 8.49 -21.97
N TRP A 8 6.35 8.80 -20.92
CA TRP A 8 6.92 9.10 -19.61
C TRP A 8 6.46 8.06 -18.59
N VAL A 9 7.31 7.79 -17.62
CA VAL A 9 6.98 6.93 -16.47
C VAL A 9 7.27 7.72 -15.21
N LEU A 10 6.25 7.95 -14.39
CA LEU A 10 6.40 8.55 -13.08
C LEU A 10 6.41 7.42 -12.04
N MET A 11 7.38 7.44 -11.12
CA MET A 11 7.51 6.42 -10.09
C MET A 11 7.65 7.07 -8.71
N VAL A 12 7.04 6.46 -7.70
CA VAL A 12 7.17 6.86 -6.30
C VAL A 12 7.41 5.61 -5.46
N THR A 13 8.43 5.65 -4.61
CA THR A 13 8.75 4.59 -3.66
C THR A 13 8.46 5.05 -2.24
N ALA A 14 7.71 4.26 -1.49
CA ALA A 14 7.43 4.49 -0.08
C ALA A 14 7.87 3.29 0.76
N ARG A 15 8.26 3.56 2.01
CA ARG A 15 8.58 2.54 3.01
C ARG A 15 7.69 2.74 4.22
N THR A 16 7.00 1.67 4.64
CA THR A 16 6.02 1.72 5.73
C THR A 16 6.38 0.70 6.82
N PRO A 17 6.44 1.09 8.10
CA PRO A 17 6.72 0.16 9.20
C PRO A 17 5.53 -0.74 9.52
N THR A 18 5.80 -1.92 10.08
CA THR A 18 4.76 -2.79 10.66
C THR A 18 4.34 -2.27 12.05
N ASN A 19 3.13 -2.62 12.51
CA ASN A 19 2.68 -2.35 13.88
C ASN A 19 2.29 -3.66 14.61
N ILE A 20 2.34 -3.64 15.94
CA ILE A 20 1.85 -4.72 16.81
C ILE A 20 0.79 -4.17 17.76
N ALA A 21 -0.41 -4.75 17.71
CA ALA A 21 -1.53 -4.37 18.57
C ALA A 21 -1.31 -4.80 20.03
N VAL A 22 -1.36 -3.84 20.96
CA VAL A 22 -1.40 -4.04 22.41
C VAL A 22 -2.84 -4.16 22.93
N ILE A 23 -3.78 -3.43 22.31
CA ILE A 23 -5.23 -3.68 22.40
C ILE A 23 -5.69 -4.21 21.05
N LYS A 24 -6.29 -5.40 21.03
CA LYS A 24 -6.51 -6.17 19.81
C LYS A 24 -7.69 -5.63 18.99
N TYR A 25 -7.48 -5.50 17.68
CA TYR A 25 -8.55 -5.46 16.70
C TYR A 25 -9.02 -6.90 16.43
N TRP A 26 -10.22 -7.27 16.89
CA TRP A 26 -10.75 -8.62 16.68
C TRP A 26 -12.27 -8.65 16.58
N GLY A 27 -12.78 -9.03 15.42
CA GLY A 27 -14.21 -9.02 15.09
C GLY A 27 -14.59 -7.79 14.25
N LYS A 28 -15.42 -8.02 13.23
CA LYS A 28 -15.94 -6.98 12.34
C LYS A 28 -17.44 -6.83 12.56
N ARG A 29 -17.88 -5.59 12.69
CA ARG A 29 -19.31 -5.23 12.67
C ARG A 29 -19.83 -5.18 11.24
N ASP A 30 -18.98 -4.76 10.31
CA ASP A 30 -19.26 -4.69 8.87
C ASP A 30 -18.05 -5.23 8.11
N GLU A 31 -18.24 -6.27 7.31
CA GLU A 31 -17.15 -6.91 6.56
C GLU A 31 -16.78 -6.18 5.27
N THR A 32 -17.74 -5.51 4.63
CA THR A 32 -17.54 -4.79 3.37
C THR A 32 -16.72 -3.54 3.60
N LEU A 33 -17.04 -2.79 4.66
CA LEU A 33 -16.32 -1.58 5.05
C LEU A 33 -15.18 -1.84 6.03
N ILE A 34 -15.02 -3.09 6.50
CA ILE A 34 -13.99 -3.52 7.46
C ILE A 34 -14.07 -2.68 8.75
N LEU A 35 -15.28 -2.54 9.32
CA LEU A 35 -15.49 -1.77 10.55
C LEU A 35 -15.31 -2.65 11.80
N PRO A 36 -14.47 -2.24 12.77
CA PRO A 36 -14.30 -2.99 14.01
C PRO A 36 -15.55 -3.01 14.87
N ILE A 37 -15.64 -4.02 15.73
CA ILE A 37 -16.54 -3.98 16.90
C ILE A 37 -15.94 -3.20 18.09
N ASN A 38 -14.62 -3.00 18.12
CA ASN A 38 -13.92 -2.30 19.20
C ASN A 38 -12.70 -1.52 18.69
N ASP A 39 -12.32 -0.47 19.42
CA ASP A 39 -11.08 0.26 19.16
C ASP A 39 -9.85 -0.62 19.42
N SER A 40 -8.73 -0.27 18.78
CA SER A 40 -7.44 -0.96 18.96
C SER A 40 -6.32 0.05 19.17
N ILE A 41 -5.26 -0.38 19.84
CA ILE A 41 -4.06 0.43 20.09
C ILE A 41 -2.86 -0.43 19.70
N SER A 42 -1.93 0.11 18.93
CA SER A 42 -0.74 -0.59 18.47
C SER A 42 0.54 0.23 18.68
N VAL A 43 1.67 -0.46 18.68
CA VAL A 43 2.99 0.14 18.67
C VAL A 43 3.60 -0.06 17.29
N THR A 44 4.08 1.02 16.68
CA THR A 44 4.83 0.98 15.42
C THR A 44 6.24 0.46 15.67
N LEU A 45 6.67 -0.52 14.87
CA LEU A 45 8.02 -1.08 14.95
C LEU A 45 9.02 -0.22 14.17
N ASP A 46 10.30 -0.33 14.54
CA ASP A 46 11.37 0.35 13.82
C ASP A 46 11.44 -0.18 12.37
N PRO A 47 11.32 0.72 11.35
CA PRO A 47 11.36 0.31 9.95
C PRO A 47 12.70 -0.31 9.54
N GLY A 48 13.79 -0.09 10.29
CA GLY A 48 15.10 -0.69 10.06
C GLY A 48 15.11 -2.21 10.16
N HIS A 49 14.17 -2.81 10.89
CA HIS A 49 14.06 -4.25 11.07
C HIS A 49 12.87 -4.86 10.32
N LEU A 50 11.70 -4.23 10.40
CA LEU A 50 10.45 -4.76 9.82
C LEU A 50 9.66 -3.64 9.14
N CYS A 51 9.65 -3.69 7.81
CA CYS A 51 8.95 -2.74 6.96
C CYS A 51 8.60 -3.36 5.62
N THR A 52 7.67 -2.73 4.91
CA THR A 52 7.42 -2.99 3.50
C THR A 52 7.87 -1.79 2.68
N THR A 53 8.63 -2.04 1.61
CA THR A 53 8.96 -1.02 0.60
C THR A 53 8.15 -1.31 -0.64
N THR A 54 7.42 -0.31 -1.15
CA THR A 54 6.57 -0.45 -2.34
C THR A 54 6.87 0.70 -3.29
N THR A 55 7.07 0.37 -4.56
CA THR A 55 7.18 1.35 -5.64
C THR A 55 5.96 1.27 -6.51
N VAL A 56 5.32 2.41 -6.75
CA VAL A 56 4.20 2.54 -7.68
C VAL A 56 4.64 3.36 -8.89
N SER A 57 4.20 2.95 -10.07
CA SER A 57 4.59 3.57 -11.33
C SER A 57 3.35 3.82 -12.18
N VAL A 58 3.29 4.99 -12.84
CA VAL A 58 2.21 5.34 -13.78
C VAL A 58 2.79 5.88 -15.08
N SER A 59 2.22 5.45 -16.20
CA SER A 59 2.59 5.84 -17.55
C SER A 59 1.37 5.74 -18.47
N PRO A 60 1.21 6.65 -19.45
CA PRO A 60 0.22 6.50 -20.52
C PRO A 60 0.39 5.23 -21.36
N SER A 61 1.56 4.59 -21.29
CA SER A 61 1.87 3.35 -22.02
C SER A 61 1.55 2.06 -21.25
N PHE A 62 0.95 2.14 -20.06
CA PHE A 62 0.54 0.96 -19.29
C PHE A 62 -0.91 0.61 -19.61
N ASP A 63 -1.13 -0.53 -20.27
CA ASP A 63 -2.47 -0.96 -20.70
C ASP A 63 -3.23 -1.76 -19.63
N HIS A 64 -2.50 -2.25 -18.61
CA HIS A 64 -3.04 -3.06 -17.52
C HIS A 64 -2.29 -2.77 -16.22
N ASP A 65 -2.95 -2.99 -15.08
CA ASP A 65 -2.27 -3.02 -13.78
C ASP A 65 -1.30 -4.21 -13.76
N LEU A 66 -0.02 -3.91 -13.49
CA LEU A 66 1.03 -4.92 -13.40
C LEU A 66 1.69 -4.87 -12.03
N ASN A 67 1.55 -5.96 -11.27
CA ASN A 67 2.37 -6.18 -10.07
C ASN A 67 3.73 -6.69 -10.52
N ILE A 68 4.76 -5.87 -10.38
CA ILE A 68 6.15 -6.31 -10.49
C ILE A 68 6.62 -6.65 -9.08
N ASP A 69 6.25 -7.84 -8.62
CA ASP A 69 6.79 -8.39 -7.38
C ASP A 69 8.18 -8.97 -7.67
N HIS A 70 9.13 -8.72 -6.76
CA HIS A 70 10.50 -9.24 -6.80
C HIS A 70 10.58 -10.70 -6.32
#